data_AF-A0ABD2J4B8-F1
#
_entry.id   AF-A0ABD2J4B8-F1
#
_cell.length_a   1.000
_cell.length_b   1.000
_cell.length_c   1.000
_cell.angle_alpha   90.00
_cell.angle_beta   90.00
_cell.angle_gamma   90.00
#
_symmetry.space_group_name_H-M   'P 1'
#
loop_
_entity.id
_entity.type
_entity.pdbx_description
1 polymer ?
#
loop_
_entity_poly.entity_id
_entity_poly.type
_entity_poly.pdbx_seq_one_letter_code
_entity_poly.pdbx_strand_id
1 'polypeptide(L)'
;MDYNRLVFMSPIDEEDPSLNFGDLSTSAIRNDNENSPIEHDKKNALQVPIFMDPRIEPTFLEDNEKSYNAQTKQLFGNHSLNFCLSTSATRTDVENSSMKKNPTNKFQAPVFMDPRIEPTFLEDNEKSYNGQTKQLLENQSLIFCSQTSAIRTDVDTMEKNSTNILQAPVFLDSRIDEMKKKFFHELEEKEQKIVRLETKLSAAETEIDSFDQMKKKFPLELEEKQQEIVRLQTKLSAAETEIASFDQMKKKFPLELEEKQQEIVRLQTKLSAAETEIDSFDQMKKKFPLELEEKQQEIVRLQTKLSAADAEIASFDEMKKKFPLELEEKQQEIVRLQTKLSAAETEIASFDQMKKKFPLELEEKQQEIVRLQTKLSAAETEIDSFDQMKKKFPLELEEKQQEIVRLQTKLSAAETEIDSFDQLEEGMLAENFKLQRELLKIKVRFGLITIENAFKALGCCDKEILEEIKAAACQ
;
A
#
# COMPACT_ATOMS: atom_id res chain seq x y z
N MET A 1 -19.00 32.89 -41.17
CA MET A 1 -18.63 31.72 -40.36
C MET A 1 -17.65 32.19 -39.31
N ASP A 2 -18.23 32.48 -38.15
CA ASP A 2 -17.74 32.42 -36.77
C ASP A 2 -16.28 32.80 -36.44
N TYR A 3 -16.16 33.99 -35.86
CA TYR A 3 -15.06 34.40 -34.99
C TYR A 3 -15.26 33.80 -33.59
N ASN A 4 -14.53 32.74 -33.26
CA ASN A 4 -14.38 32.28 -31.87
C ASN A 4 -13.22 32.99 -31.19
N ARG A 5 -13.58 33.85 -30.25
CA ARG A 5 -12.72 34.66 -29.39
C ARG A 5 -12.27 33.79 -28.20
N LEU A 6 -11.06 33.26 -28.25
CA LEU A 6 -10.41 32.60 -27.13
C LEU A 6 -10.01 33.65 -26.08
N VAL A 7 -10.65 33.58 -24.91
CA VAL A 7 -10.27 34.29 -23.69
C VAL A 7 -9.19 33.47 -23.00
N PHE A 8 -7.98 34.02 -22.94
CA PHE A 8 -6.92 33.53 -22.05
C PHE A 8 -7.22 34.03 -20.63
N MET A 9 -7.41 33.10 -19.69
CA MET A 9 -7.31 33.35 -18.26
C MET A 9 -6.18 32.49 -17.70
N SER A 10 -5.19 33.14 -17.11
CA SER A 10 -4.23 32.63 -16.13
C SER A 10 -3.51 33.84 -15.52
N PRO A 11 -2.90 33.77 -14.32
CA PRO A 11 -3.10 32.84 -13.21
C PRO A 11 -3.44 33.57 -11.89
N ILE A 12 -3.87 32.80 -10.89
CA ILE A 12 -4.11 33.26 -9.51
C ILE A 12 -2.75 33.37 -8.81
N ASP A 13 -2.51 34.52 -8.20
CA ASP A 13 -1.30 34.87 -7.46
C ASP A 13 -1.06 33.99 -6.23
N GLU A 14 0.23 33.82 -5.98
CA GLU A 14 0.89 33.17 -4.86
C GLU A 14 0.50 33.84 -3.52
N GLU A 15 -0.06 33.06 -2.60
CA GLU A 15 -0.10 33.44 -1.18
C GLU A 15 1.13 32.86 -0.46
N ASP A 16 2.02 33.77 -0.13
CA ASP A 16 3.11 33.63 0.83
C ASP A 16 2.52 33.81 2.26
N PRO A 17 2.87 32.95 3.23
CA PRO A 17 3.11 33.52 4.55
C PRO A 17 4.35 32.93 5.22
N SER A 18 5.45 33.67 5.11
CA SER A 18 6.55 33.63 6.07
C SER A 18 6.06 34.10 7.45
N LEU A 19 5.65 33.17 8.31
CA LEU A 19 5.40 33.42 9.72
C LEU A 19 6.65 33.06 10.54
N ASN A 20 7.34 34.13 10.91
CA ASN A 20 8.47 34.16 11.81
C ASN A 20 7.97 34.26 13.26
N PHE A 21 8.12 33.20 14.05
CA PHE A 21 8.12 33.18 15.51
C PHE A 21 9.12 32.08 15.89
N GLY A 22 10.23 32.33 16.56
CA GLY A 22 10.37 33.13 17.76
C GLY A 22 10.92 32.19 18.82
N ASP A 23 12.26 32.19 18.94
CA ASP A 23 13.02 31.47 19.96
C ASP A 23 12.45 31.73 21.35
N LEU A 24 12.00 30.67 22.04
CA LEU A 24 11.87 30.68 23.49
C LEU A 24 12.39 29.37 24.08
N SER A 25 13.52 29.54 24.76
CA SER A 25 14.08 28.65 25.75
C SER A 25 13.03 28.08 26.71
N THR A 26 13.10 26.78 26.98
CA THR A 26 12.85 26.26 28.34
C THR A 26 13.79 25.10 28.63
N SER A 27 14.65 25.36 29.60
CA SER A 27 15.50 24.41 30.30
C SER A 27 14.68 23.45 31.15
N ALA A 28 15.15 22.20 31.17
CA ALA A 28 15.22 21.28 32.32
C ALA A 28 13.96 21.08 33.18
N ILE A 29 13.48 19.83 33.22
CA ILE A 29 13.11 19.10 34.46
C ILE A 29 13.00 17.60 34.14
N ARG A 30 13.94 16.84 34.73
CA ARG A 30 13.81 15.57 35.46
C ARG A 30 13.38 14.23 34.80
N ASN A 31 14.23 13.27 35.19
CA ASN A 31 13.96 11.96 35.80
C ASN A 31 13.91 10.73 34.89
N ASP A 32 14.98 9.94 35.02
CA ASP A 32 14.97 8.58 35.57
C ASP A 32 13.77 7.71 35.19
N ASN A 33 14.00 6.68 34.36
CA ASN A 33 13.95 5.32 34.88
C ASN A 33 14.39 4.25 33.87
N GLU A 34 15.24 3.37 34.40
CA GLU A 34 15.18 1.91 34.28
C GLU A 34 15.59 1.19 32.97
N ASN A 35 16.63 0.37 33.19
CA ASN A 35 16.74 -1.02 32.76
C ASN A 35 17.16 -1.34 31.31
N SER A 36 18.47 -1.48 31.14
CA SER A 36 19.05 -2.70 30.53
C SER A 36 18.61 -3.93 31.35
N PRO A 37 18.62 -5.21 30.87
CA PRO A 37 19.63 -5.74 29.94
C PRO A 37 19.20 -6.95 29.04
N ILE A 38 20.22 -7.54 28.40
CA ILE A 38 20.38 -8.97 28.04
C ILE A 38 20.05 -9.37 26.58
N GLU A 39 21.10 -9.40 25.77
CA GLU A 39 21.25 -10.33 24.66
C GLU A 39 21.18 -11.79 25.15
N HIS A 40 20.26 -12.57 24.60
CA HIS A 40 20.30 -14.02 24.66
C HIS A 40 20.19 -14.60 23.25
N ASP A 41 21.35 -14.96 22.70
CA ASP A 41 21.47 -15.88 21.57
C ASP A 41 21.05 -17.30 22.01
N LYS A 42 19.92 -17.78 21.49
CA LYS A 42 19.60 -19.22 21.41
C LYS A 42 18.82 -19.50 20.12
N LYS A 43 19.53 -19.95 19.08
CA LYS A 43 18.94 -20.69 17.95
C LYS A 43 19.24 -22.17 18.13
N ASN A 44 18.22 -22.93 18.52
CA ASN A 44 18.12 -24.38 18.29
C ASN A 44 16.65 -24.80 18.47
N ALA A 45 15.97 -25.12 17.37
CA ALA A 45 14.84 -26.05 17.33
C ALA A 45 14.45 -26.33 15.87
N LEU A 46 14.96 -27.44 15.34
CA LEU A 46 14.31 -28.21 14.27
C LEU A 46 13.08 -28.88 14.89
N GLN A 47 11.88 -28.53 14.44
CA GLN A 47 10.71 -29.39 14.60
C GLN A 47 9.78 -29.23 13.39
N VAL A 48 9.66 -30.35 12.68
CA VAL A 48 8.83 -30.58 11.49
C VAL A 48 7.37 -30.72 11.92
N PRO A 49 6.39 -30.10 11.24
CA PRO A 49 5.00 -30.50 11.35
C PRO A 49 4.61 -31.51 10.27
N ILE A 50 3.77 -32.42 10.75
CA ILE A 50 3.14 -33.58 10.13
C ILE A 50 2.25 -33.16 8.97
N PHE A 51 2.45 -33.80 7.81
CA PHE A 51 1.48 -33.85 6.72
C PHE A 51 0.43 -34.93 7.05
N MET A 52 -0.84 -34.56 7.11
CA MET A 52 -1.94 -35.49 6.87
C MET A 52 -2.85 -34.93 5.76
N ASP A 53 -3.05 -35.79 4.78
CA ASP A 53 -3.77 -35.64 3.51
C ASP A 53 -5.24 -36.04 3.71
N PRO A 54 -6.22 -35.27 3.21
CA PRO A 54 -7.59 -35.74 3.09
C PRO A 54 -8.01 -35.80 1.61
N ARG A 55 -7.93 -36.98 1.01
CA ARG A 55 -8.62 -37.33 -0.24
C ARG A 55 -9.07 -38.78 -0.22
N ILE A 56 -10.34 -39.05 0.10
CA ILE A 56 -11.16 -40.11 -0.55
C ILE A 56 -12.62 -39.64 -0.58
N GLU A 57 -13.23 -39.88 -1.74
CA GLU A 57 -14.50 -39.42 -2.31
C GLU A 57 -15.79 -39.95 -1.64
N PRO A 58 -16.97 -39.37 -1.98
CA PRO A 58 -18.27 -39.97 -1.73
C PRO A 58 -18.78 -40.77 -2.94
N THR A 59 -19.34 -41.94 -2.73
CA THR A 59 -20.14 -42.67 -3.73
C THR A 59 -21.56 -42.95 -3.24
N PHE A 60 -22.48 -42.68 -4.16
CA PHE A 60 -23.91 -42.99 -4.21
C PHE A 60 -24.27 -44.46 -3.95
N LEU A 61 -25.50 -44.68 -3.46
CA LEU A 61 -26.51 -45.72 -3.79
C LEU A 61 -27.71 -45.47 -2.85
N GLU A 62 -28.81 -44.87 -3.33
CA GLU A 62 -30.02 -45.48 -3.94
C GLU A 62 -30.90 -46.34 -2.99
N ASP A 63 -32.10 -45.79 -2.77
CA ASP A 63 -33.44 -46.40 -2.87
C ASP A 63 -33.99 -47.42 -1.85
N ASN A 64 -35.33 -47.28 -1.70
CA ASN A 64 -36.36 -48.05 -0.96
C ASN A 64 -36.66 -47.52 0.47
N GLU A 65 -37.90 -47.27 0.89
CA GLU A 65 -39.19 -47.70 0.37
C GLU A 65 -40.34 -46.86 0.95
N LYS A 66 -41.51 -47.05 0.36
CA LYS A 66 -42.72 -46.22 0.35
C LYS A 66 -43.62 -46.37 1.59
N SER A 67 -44.45 -45.33 1.77
CA SER A 67 -45.90 -45.41 2.02
C SER A 67 -46.41 -45.99 3.34
N TYR A 68 -47.14 -45.18 4.11
CA TYR A 68 -48.59 -45.39 4.29
C TYR A 68 -49.24 -44.12 4.86
N ASN A 69 -50.24 -43.60 4.14
CA ASN A 69 -51.15 -42.56 4.59
C ASN A 69 -52.59 -42.99 4.31
N ALA A 70 -53.48 -42.58 5.21
CA ALA A 70 -54.94 -42.42 5.09
C ALA A 70 -55.85 -43.65 4.95
N GLN A 71 -56.85 -43.69 5.85
CA GLN A 71 -58.31 -43.99 5.70
C GLN A 71 -58.86 -44.41 7.09
N THR A 72 -60.06 -44.08 7.62
CA THR A 72 -61.36 -43.67 7.05
C THR A 72 -62.40 -43.34 8.17
N LYS A 73 -63.37 -42.48 7.82
CA LYS A 73 -64.85 -42.48 8.10
C LYS A 73 -65.38 -42.54 9.56
N GLN A 74 -66.17 -41.56 10.01
CA GLN A 74 -67.64 -41.39 9.81
C GLN A 74 -68.49 -42.62 10.16
N LEU A 75 -69.41 -42.47 11.15
CA LEU A 75 -70.81 -42.99 11.09
C LEU A 75 -71.68 -42.49 12.26
N PHE A 76 -72.95 -42.26 11.93
CA PHE A 76 -74.11 -41.85 12.73
C PHE A 76 -74.64 -42.94 13.68
N GLY A 77 -75.49 -42.54 14.64
CA GLY A 77 -76.59 -43.36 15.20
C GLY A 77 -76.71 -43.26 16.72
N ASN A 78 -77.66 -42.48 17.27
CA ASN A 78 -79.03 -42.88 17.65
C ASN A 78 -79.12 -44.06 18.63
N HIS A 79 -79.64 -43.81 19.84
CA HIS A 79 -80.51 -44.64 20.71
C HIS A 79 -80.64 -43.84 22.04
N SER A 80 -81.69 -43.08 22.35
CA SER A 80 -83.08 -43.45 22.66
C SER A 80 -83.25 -44.79 23.38
N LEU A 81 -83.42 -44.73 24.70
CA LEU A 81 -84.15 -45.71 25.51
C LEU A 81 -84.92 -44.98 26.61
N ASN A 82 -86.19 -44.73 26.31
CA ASN A 82 -87.26 -44.69 27.29
C ASN A 82 -87.43 -46.09 27.89
N PHE A 83 -87.58 -46.21 29.21
CA PHE A 83 -88.41 -47.27 29.78
C PHE A 83 -89.17 -46.75 30.99
N CYS A 84 -90.49 -46.68 30.79
CA CYS A 84 -91.54 -46.52 31.80
C CYS A 84 -91.70 -47.79 32.65
N LEU A 85 -92.53 -47.66 33.69
CA LEU A 85 -93.27 -48.65 34.50
C LEU A 85 -92.90 -48.48 35.98
N SER A 86 -93.82 -48.46 36.95
CA SER A 86 -95.29 -48.53 36.95
C SER A 86 -95.74 -48.46 38.43
N THR A 87 -96.77 -47.67 38.69
CA THR A 87 -97.93 -47.91 39.58
C THR A 87 -97.95 -49.12 40.53
N SER A 88 -98.28 -48.88 41.81
CA SER A 88 -99.30 -49.55 42.65
C SER A 88 -99.19 -48.97 44.08
N ALA A 89 -100.13 -48.30 44.75
CA ALA A 89 -101.57 -48.49 44.97
C ALA A 89 -101.95 -49.82 45.65
N THR A 90 -102.21 -49.77 46.98
CA THR A 90 -103.23 -50.49 47.81
C THR A 90 -102.99 -50.08 49.28
N ARG A 91 -103.90 -49.48 50.08
CA ARG A 91 -105.24 -49.92 50.56
C ARG A 91 -105.12 -51.28 51.30
N THR A 92 -105.50 -51.50 52.55
CA THR A 92 -106.76 -51.33 53.33
C THR A 92 -106.39 -51.56 54.81
N ASP A 93 -106.93 -50.86 55.82
CA ASP A 93 -108.24 -51.09 56.49
C ASP A 93 -108.62 -52.56 56.75
N VAL A 94 -109.44 -52.74 57.81
CA VAL A 94 -110.19 -53.94 58.25
C VAL A 94 -109.55 -54.66 59.45
N GLU A 95 -110.20 -55.01 60.57
CA GLU A 95 -111.50 -54.72 61.18
C GLU A 95 -111.51 -55.48 62.53
N ASN A 96 -112.17 -54.89 63.52
CA ASN A 96 -113.24 -55.52 64.31
C ASN A 96 -113.28 -57.05 64.49
N SER A 97 -113.44 -57.48 65.73
CA SER A 97 -114.62 -58.25 66.21
C SER A 97 -114.37 -58.65 67.68
N SER A 98 -115.01 -58.05 68.68
CA SER A 98 -116.43 -58.20 69.04
C SER A 98 -116.87 -59.63 69.40
N MET A 99 -117.71 -59.68 70.44
CA MET A 99 -118.73 -60.67 70.80
C MET A 99 -118.44 -61.50 72.05
N LYS A 100 -119.12 -61.19 73.18
CA LYS A 100 -120.44 -61.71 73.62
C LYS A 100 -120.21 -62.83 74.64
N LYS A 101 -120.94 -63.02 75.75
CA LYS A 101 -122.28 -62.59 76.16
C LYS A 101 -122.42 -62.89 77.67
N ASN A 102 -123.03 -61.95 78.38
CA ASN A 102 -123.85 -62.06 79.61
C ASN A 102 -124.94 -63.19 79.50
N PRO A 103 -125.91 -63.39 80.43
CA PRO A 103 -126.05 -63.08 81.87
C PRO A 103 -126.86 -64.15 82.70
N THR A 104 -127.24 -63.76 83.93
CA THR A 104 -128.55 -63.97 84.63
C THR A 104 -128.90 -65.33 85.26
N ASN A 105 -129.72 -65.48 86.32
CA ASN A 105 -130.30 -64.66 87.41
C ASN A 105 -131.36 -65.56 88.13
N LYS A 106 -131.72 -65.22 89.38
CA LYS A 106 -133.03 -65.41 90.08
C LYS A 106 -133.44 -66.70 90.83
N PHE A 107 -133.79 -66.46 92.12
CA PHE A 107 -134.99 -66.85 92.94
C PHE A 107 -135.34 -68.35 93.10
N GLN A 108 -136.00 -68.89 94.14
CA GLN A 108 -137.09 -68.43 95.02
C GLN A 108 -137.29 -69.45 96.20
N ALA A 109 -137.81 -69.04 97.36
CA ALA A 109 -138.33 -69.89 98.47
C ALA A 109 -139.76 -70.46 98.13
N PRO A 110 -140.65 -71.04 99.00
CA PRO A 110 -140.66 -71.37 100.46
C PRO A 110 -141.55 -72.62 100.91
N VAL A 111 -141.86 -72.75 102.23
CA VAL A 111 -143.20 -73.11 102.88
C VAL A 111 -143.65 -74.58 103.22
N PHE A 112 -143.82 -74.84 104.56
CA PHE A 112 -144.98 -75.38 105.36
C PHE A 112 -145.33 -76.86 105.74
N MET A 113 -145.99 -76.92 106.95
CA MET A 113 -147.02 -77.81 107.58
C MET A 113 -146.65 -79.10 108.38
N ASP A 114 -146.74 -79.03 109.73
CA ASP A 114 -147.66 -79.67 110.74
C ASP A 114 -148.06 -81.20 110.64
N PRO A 115 -148.83 -81.91 111.55
CA PRO A 115 -149.15 -81.83 113.02
C PRO A 115 -149.24 -83.18 113.84
N ARG A 116 -149.54 -83.07 115.17
CA ARG A 116 -150.39 -83.93 116.10
C ARG A 116 -149.95 -85.34 116.59
N ILE A 117 -150.11 -85.64 117.92
CA ILE A 117 -151.20 -86.38 118.64
C ILE A 117 -150.82 -86.59 120.15
N GLU A 118 -151.86 -86.66 120.99
CA GLU A 118 -152.07 -86.62 122.46
C GLU A 118 -152.04 -88.07 123.13
N PRO A 119 -152.71 -88.45 124.27
CA PRO A 119 -152.29 -88.36 125.70
C PRO A 119 -152.65 -89.62 126.62
N THR A 120 -152.62 -89.44 127.97
CA THR A 120 -153.54 -89.97 129.04
C THR A 120 -153.33 -91.22 129.97
N PHE A 121 -153.74 -91.00 131.25
CA PHE A 121 -154.40 -91.85 132.31
C PHE A 121 -153.60 -92.95 133.07
N LEU A 122 -153.79 -93.29 134.36
CA LEU A 122 -154.92 -93.20 135.32
C LEU A 122 -154.44 -93.33 136.81
N GLU A 123 -155.32 -92.92 137.73
CA GLU A 123 -155.28 -92.90 139.21
C GLU A 123 -155.39 -94.29 139.89
N ASP A 124 -154.94 -94.44 141.15
CA ASP A 124 -155.79 -94.69 142.36
C ASP A 124 -155.10 -95.39 143.57
N ASN A 125 -155.64 -95.04 144.75
CA ASN A 125 -155.67 -95.73 146.06
C ASN A 125 -154.64 -95.44 147.19
N GLU A 126 -154.99 -94.42 147.98
CA GLU A 126 -155.38 -94.44 149.40
C GLU A 126 -154.66 -95.31 150.47
N LYS A 127 -154.35 -94.58 151.57
CA LYS A 127 -154.39 -94.91 153.02
C LYS A 127 -153.17 -95.58 153.67
N SER A 128 -152.65 -94.88 154.71
CA SER A 128 -152.43 -95.41 156.08
C SER A 128 -151.07 -95.01 156.70
N TYR A 129 -151.16 -94.13 157.70
CA TYR A 129 -150.29 -93.99 158.89
C TYR A 129 -148.83 -93.50 158.74
N ASN A 130 -148.68 -92.19 158.92
CA ASN A 130 -148.01 -91.58 160.07
C ASN A 130 -146.73 -92.28 160.59
N GLY A 131 -145.53 -91.77 160.24
CA GLY A 131 -144.31 -92.10 160.98
C GLY A 131 -142.95 -91.99 160.28
N GLN A 132 -142.86 -91.93 158.95
CA GLN A 132 -141.57 -92.16 158.24
C GLN A 132 -141.20 -91.11 157.15
N THR A 133 -141.59 -89.85 157.29
CA THR A 133 -141.31 -88.77 156.31
C THR A 133 -139.93 -88.10 156.42
N LYS A 134 -138.96 -88.70 157.13
CA LYS A 134 -137.61 -88.11 157.31
C LYS A 134 -136.51 -88.68 156.40
N GLN A 135 -136.76 -89.77 155.67
CA GLN A 135 -135.78 -90.39 154.75
C GLN A 135 -135.97 -90.03 153.26
N LEU A 136 -137.10 -89.41 152.87
CA LEU A 136 -137.36 -88.99 151.48
C LEU A 136 -136.62 -87.69 151.10
N LEU A 137 -136.11 -86.96 152.10
CA LEU A 137 -135.38 -85.70 151.91
C LEU A 137 -133.92 -85.91 151.42
N GLU A 138 -133.37 -87.13 151.52
CA GLU A 138 -131.99 -87.42 151.12
C GLU A 138 -131.85 -87.98 149.69
N ASN A 139 -132.85 -88.71 149.17
CA ASN A 139 -132.75 -89.30 147.83
C ASN A 139 -133.08 -88.34 146.68
N GLN A 140 -133.85 -87.27 146.92
CA GLN A 140 -134.10 -86.24 145.89
C GLN A 140 -132.88 -85.33 145.65
N SER A 141 -131.96 -85.22 146.62
CA SER A 141 -130.72 -84.45 146.46
C SER A 141 -129.72 -85.13 145.49
N LEU A 142 -129.71 -86.47 145.44
CA LEU A 142 -128.81 -87.24 144.58
C LEU A 142 -129.22 -87.22 143.10
N ILE A 143 -130.52 -87.16 142.79
CA ILE A 143 -131.00 -87.12 141.40
C ILE A 143 -130.71 -85.74 140.77
N PHE A 144 -130.84 -84.65 141.54
CA PHE A 144 -130.59 -83.29 141.04
C PHE A 144 -129.10 -83.03 140.75
N CYS A 145 -128.19 -83.64 141.52
CA CYS A 145 -126.75 -83.59 141.26
C CYS A 145 -126.32 -84.36 139.99
N SER A 146 -127.06 -85.39 139.59
CA SER A 146 -126.74 -86.12 138.34
C SER A 146 -127.07 -85.31 137.08
N GLN A 147 -128.21 -84.60 137.06
CA GLN A 147 -128.62 -83.79 135.91
C GLN A 147 -127.77 -82.53 135.71
N THR A 148 -127.20 -81.96 136.78
CA THR A 148 -126.29 -80.80 136.67
C THR A 148 -124.93 -81.17 136.07
N SER A 149 -124.51 -82.43 136.16
CA SER A 149 -123.24 -82.89 135.59
C SER A 149 -123.29 -83.10 134.06
N ALA A 150 -124.45 -83.52 133.53
CA ALA A 150 -124.66 -83.73 132.10
C ALA A 150 -124.77 -82.41 131.32
N ILE A 151 -125.44 -81.40 131.88
CA ILE A 151 -125.56 -80.08 131.22
C ILE A 151 -124.21 -79.37 131.15
N ARG A 152 -123.32 -79.59 132.12
CA ARG A 152 -122.00 -78.96 132.14
C ARG A 152 -121.07 -79.50 131.05
N THR A 153 -121.22 -80.78 130.71
CA THR A 153 -120.42 -81.41 129.64
C THR A 153 -120.84 -80.95 128.24
N ASP A 154 -122.13 -80.69 128.00
CA ASP A 154 -122.60 -80.14 126.71
C ASP A 154 -122.15 -78.69 126.48
N VAL A 155 -122.08 -77.88 127.54
CA VAL A 155 -121.61 -76.49 127.46
C VAL A 155 -120.12 -76.41 127.09
N ASP A 156 -119.28 -77.24 127.72
CA ASP A 156 -117.85 -77.30 127.40
C ASP A 156 -117.59 -77.75 125.95
N THR A 157 -118.47 -78.59 125.40
CA THR A 157 -118.36 -79.07 124.01
C THR A 157 -118.77 -77.99 123.00
N MET A 158 -119.78 -77.16 123.31
CA MET A 158 -120.14 -76.02 122.47
C MET A 158 -119.08 -74.90 122.47
N GLU A 159 -118.42 -74.66 123.59
CA GLU A 159 -117.38 -73.61 123.70
C GLU A 159 -116.15 -73.95 122.83
N LYS A 160 -115.81 -75.24 122.72
CA LYS A 160 -114.75 -75.75 121.84
C LYS A 160 -115.08 -75.64 120.34
N ASN A 161 -116.35 -75.75 119.96
CA ASN A 161 -116.75 -75.57 118.57
C ASN A 161 -116.87 -74.09 118.17
N SER A 162 -117.24 -73.22 119.11
CA SER A 162 -117.27 -71.77 118.89
C SER A 162 -115.88 -71.18 118.64
N THR A 163 -114.86 -71.67 119.35
CA THR A 163 -113.46 -71.23 119.17
C THR A 163 -112.89 -71.61 117.80
N ASN A 164 -113.28 -72.75 117.21
CA ASN A 164 -112.87 -73.12 115.86
C ASN A 164 -113.57 -72.29 114.76
N ILE A 165 -114.82 -71.84 114.99
CA ILE A 165 -115.54 -70.97 114.05
C ILE A 165 -114.97 -69.55 114.05
N LEU A 166 -114.46 -69.06 115.20
CA LEU A 166 -113.83 -67.74 115.32
C LEU A 166 -112.40 -67.66 114.76
N GLN A 167 -111.73 -68.79 114.45
CA GLN A 167 -110.37 -68.80 113.88
C GLN A 167 -110.29 -68.87 112.34
N ALA A 168 -111.38 -69.22 111.65
CA ALA A 168 -111.43 -69.30 110.18
C ALA A 168 -111.17 -67.96 109.43
N PRO A 169 -111.60 -66.78 109.92
CA PRO A 169 -111.34 -65.50 109.23
C PRO A 169 -109.85 -65.13 109.22
N VAL A 170 -109.13 -65.41 110.30
CA VAL A 170 -107.71 -65.05 110.47
C VAL A 170 -106.79 -65.81 109.50
N PHE A 171 -107.15 -67.05 109.18
CA PHE A 171 -106.39 -67.89 108.24
C PHE A 171 -106.54 -67.42 106.77
N LEU A 172 -107.71 -66.91 106.40
CA LEU A 172 -107.96 -66.41 105.03
C LEU A 172 -107.28 -65.06 104.77
N ASP A 173 -107.27 -64.15 105.75
CA ASP A 173 -106.58 -62.85 105.64
C ASP A 173 -105.07 -63.02 105.43
N SER A 174 -104.44 -63.96 106.16
CA SER A 174 -103.01 -64.25 106.01
C SER A 174 -102.65 -64.74 104.60
N ARG A 175 -103.51 -65.56 103.98
CA ARG A 175 -103.29 -66.09 102.63
C ARG A 175 -103.52 -65.04 101.54
N ILE A 176 -104.45 -64.11 101.76
CA ILE A 176 -104.69 -62.97 100.88
C ILE A 176 -103.50 -62.03 100.89
N ASP A 177 -102.92 -61.74 102.06
CA ASP A 177 -101.73 -60.89 102.16
C ASP A 177 -100.49 -61.52 101.51
N GLU A 178 -100.35 -62.84 101.59
CA GLU A 178 -99.27 -63.56 100.91
C GLU A 178 -99.42 -63.50 99.38
N MET A 179 -100.64 -63.65 98.85
CA MET A 179 -100.92 -63.48 97.42
C MET A 179 -100.67 -62.04 96.95
N LYS A 180 -101.11 -61.04 97.73
CA LYS A 180 -100.82 -59.62 97.43
C LYS A 180 -99.32 -59.38 97.34
N LYS A 181 -98.54 -59.86 98.31
CA LYS A 181 -97.07 -59.73 98.29
C LYS A 181 -96.45 -60.34 97.04
N LYS A 182 -96.88 -61.53 96.63
CA LYS A 182 -96.39 -62.17 95.39
C LYS A 182 -96.73 -61.35 94.15
N PHE A 183 -97.97 -60.88 94.03
CA PHE A 183 -98.38 -60.02 92.91
C PHE A 183 -97.61 -58.71 92.86
N PHE A 184 -97.41 -58.03 93.99
CA PHE A 184 -96.64 -56.80 94.04
C PHE A 184 -95.16 -57.02 93.69
N HIS A 185 -94.57 -58.13 94.13
CA HIS A 185 -93.19 -58.46 93.78
C HIS A 185 -93.03 -58.75 92.27
N GLU A 186 -93.96 -59.49 91.67
CA GLU A 186 -93.94 -59.74 90.22
C GLU A 186 -94.18 -58.46 89.41
N LEU A 187 -95.04 -57.57 89.90
CA LEU A 187 -95.27 -56.26 89.29
C LEU A 187 -94.00 -55.40 89.35
N GLU A 188 -93.33 -55.37 90.50
CA GLU A 188 -92.07 -54.65 90.71
C GLU A 188 -90.93 -55.20 89.83
N GLU A 189 -90.85 -56.53 89.66
CA GLU A 189 -89.87 -57.16 88.77
C GLU A 189 -90.11 -56.80 87.29
N LYS A 190 -91.39 -56.78 86.86
CA LYS A 190 -91.77 -56.37 85.51
C LYS A 190 -91.48 -54.89 85.27
N GLU A 191 -91.75 -54.04 86.27
CA GLU A 191 -91.46 -52.61 86.22
C GLU A 191 -89.95 -52.35 86.11
N GLN A 192 -89.12 -53.06 86.91
CA GLN A 192 -87.67 -53.01 86.76
C GLN A 192 -87.19 -53.49 85.37
N LYS A 193 -87.85 -54.50 84.79
CA LYS A 193 -87.53 -54.99 83.45
C LYS A 193 -87.88 -53.96 82.37
N ILE A 194 -88.99 -53.24 82.53
CA ILE A 194 -89.38 -52.13 81.65
C ILE A 194 -88.31 -51.02 81.72
N VAL A 195 -87.94 -50.59 82.93
CA VAL A 195 -86.89 -49.56 83.12
C VAL A 195 -85.57 -49.98 82.47
N ARG A 196 -85.17 -51.25 82.61
CA ARG A 196 -83.95 -51.77 81.94
C ARG A 196 -84.06 -51.78 80.42
N LEU A 197 -85.23 -52.08 79.87
CA LEU A 197 -85.45 -52.07 78.42
C LEU A 197 -85.47 -50.64 77.89
N GLU A 198 -86.10 -49.70 78.59
CA GLU A 198 -86.08 -48.27 78.26
C GLU A 198 -84.65 -47.72 78.28
N THR A 199 -83.84 -48.11 79.27
CA THR A 199 -82.43 -47.73 79.33
C THR A 199 -81.63 -48.28 78.14
N LYS A 200 -81.88 -49.53 77.73
CA LYS A 200 -81.24 -50.14 76.55
C LYS A 200 -81.71 -49.50 75.24
N LEU A 201 -82.99 -49.15 75.14
CA LEU A 201 -83.56 -48.47 73.99
C LEU A 201 -82.90 -47.10 73.84
N SER A 202 -82.82 -46.34 74.93
CA SER A 202 -82.15 -45.02 74.94
C SER A 202 -80.67 -45.13 74.56
N ALA A 203 -79.95 -46.15 75.05
CA ALA A 203 -78.57 -46.40 74.63
C ALA A 203 -78.46 -46.71 73.12
N ALA A 204 -79.34 -47.56 72.59
CA ALA A 204 -79.37 -47.89 71.17
C ALA A 204 -79.71 -46.66 70.31
N GLU A 205 -80.63 -45.80 70.75
CA GLU A 205 -80.94 -44.52 70.10
C GLU A 205 -79.70 -43.62 70.04
N THR A 206 -78.92 -43.52 71.12
CA THR A 206 -77.68 -42.73 71.12
C THR A 206 -76.59 -43.29 70.19
N GLU A 207 -76.50 -44.61 70.04
CA GLU A 207 -75.58 -45.25 69.08
C GLU A 207 -76.02 -45.00 67.64
N ILE A 208 -77.32 -45.08 67.36
CA ILE A 208 -77.88 -44.75 66.04
C ILE A 208 -77.60 -43.29 65.69
N ASP A 209 -77.83 -42.36 66.63
CA ASP A 209 -77.52 -40.94 66.44
C ASP A 209 -76.03 -40.72 66.17
N SER A 210 -75.14 -41.42 66.89
CA SER A 210 -73.69 -41.37 66.66
C SER A 210 -73.32 -41.90 65.27
N PHE A 211 -73.93 -43.01 64.86
CA PHE A 211 -73.69 -43.61 63.55
C PHE A 211 -74.21 -42.70 62.43
N ASP A 212 -75.37 -42.07 62.60
CA ASP A 212 -75.92 -41.10 61.65
C ASP A 212 -75.06 -39.85 61.56
N GLN A 213 -74.48 -39.39 62.67
CA GLN A 213 -73.49 -38.31 62.66
C GLN A 213 -72.22 -38.72 61.89
N MET A 214 -71.70 -39.93 62.10
CA MET A 214 -70.57 -40.46 61.32
C MET A 214 -70.92 -40.58 59.83
N LYS A 215 -72.09 -41.12 59.51
CA LYS A 215 -72.60 -41.27 58.14
C LYS A 215 -72.76 -39.93 57.43
N LYS A 216 -73.05 -38.85 58.16
CA LYS A 216 -73.06 -37.47 57.62
C LYS A 216 -71.66 -36.88 57.44
N LYS A 217 -70.69 -37.25 58.28
CA LYS A 217 -69.29 -36.77 58.18
C LYS A 217 -68.50 -37.42 57.04
N PHE A 218 -68.68 -38.71 56.82
CA PHE A 218 -67.95 -39.46 55.78
C PHE A 218 -68.04 -38.84 54.38
N PRO A 219 -69.22 -38.45 53.87
CA PRO A 219 -69.35 -37.79 52.58
C PRO A 219 -68.61 -36.45 52.51
N LEU A 220 -68.56 -35.70 53.61
CA LEU A 220 -67.84 -34.41 53.67
C LEU A 220 -66.33 -34.63 53.60
N GLU A 221 -65.80 -35.59 54.36
CA GLU A 221 -64.37 -35.95 54.30
C GLU A 221 -63.98 -36.49 52.91
N LEU A 222 -64.87 -37.28 52.28
CA LEU A 222 -64.65 -37.78 50.92
C LEU A 222 -64.61 -36.64 49.90
N GLU A 223 -65.52 -35.68 50.00
CA GLU A 223 -65.55 -34.49 49.14
C GLU A 223 -64.29 -33.63 49.34
N GLU A 224 -63.84 -33.40 50.58
CA GLU A 224 -62.59 -32.69 50.86
C GLU A 224 -61.38 -33.39 50.23
N LYS A 225 -61.30 -34.73 50.35
CA LYS A 225 -60.24 -35.52 49.72
C LYS A 225 -60.30 -35.49 48.20
N GLN A 226 -61.51 -35.51 47.62
CA GLN A 226 -61.69 -35.37 46.17
C GLN A 226 -61.22 -34.00 45.69
N GLN A 227 -61.52 -32.92 46.42
CA GLN A 227 -61.02 -31.58 46.11
C GLN A 227 -59.50 -31.46 46.24
N GLU A 228 -58.90 -32.13 47.23
CA GLU A 228 -57.45 -32.20 47.38
C GLU A 228 -56.79 -32.91 46.19
N ILE A 229 -57.35 -34.03 45.73
CA ILE A 229 -56.90 -34.75 44.54
C ILE A 229 -56.96 -33.85 43.30
N VAL A 230 -58.08 -33.15 43.08
CA VAL A 230 -58.22 -32.22 41.95
C VAL A 230 -57.17 -31.10 42.01
N ARG A 231 -56.93 -30.52 43.20
CA ARG A 231 -55.87 -29.50 43.37
C ARG A 231 -54.48 -30.04 43.07
N LEU A 232 -54.17 -31.26 43.51
CA LEU A 232 -52.87 -31.89 43.24
C LEU A 232 -52.69 -32.22 41.76
N GLN A 233 -53.75 -32.69 41.08
CA GLN A 233 -53.73 -32.91 39.63
C GLN A 233 -53.49 -31.61 38.85
N THR A 234 -54.12 -30.51 39.24
CA THR A 234 -53.87 -29.20 38.63
C THR A 234 -52.41 -28.74 38.84
N LYS A 235 -51.86 -28.92 40.05
CA LYS A 235 -50.45 -28.60 40.32
C LYS A 235 -49.49 -29.48 39.52
N LEU A 236 -49.79 -30.78 39.39
CA LEU A 236 -48.99 -31.72 38.61
C LEU A 236 -48.99 -31.31 37.13
N SER A 237 -50.16 -31.02 36.56
CA SER A 237 -50.28 -30.58 35.17
C SER A 237 -49.53 -29.26 34.91
N ALA A 238 -49.58 -28.31 35.85
CA ALA A 238 -48.80 -27.07 35.77
C ALA A 238 -47.29 -27.33 35.77
N ALA A 239 -46.82 -28.22 36.66
CA ALA A 239 -45.41 -28.62 36.72
C ALA A 239 -44.96 -29.34 35.44
N GLU A 240 -45.81 -30.20 34.86
CA GLU A 240 -45.54 -30.85 33.57
C GLU A 240 -45.39 -29.84 32.43
N THR A 241 -46.23 -28.81 32.37
CA THR A 241 -46.08 -27.72 31.39
C THR A 241 -44.81 -26.91 31.58
N GLU A 242 -44.40 -26.65 32.82
CA GLU A 242 -43.16 -25.92 33.12
C GLU A 242 -41.93 -26.76 32.74
N ILE A 243 -41.92 -28.05 33.06
CA ILE A 243 -40.88 -29.00 32.65
C ILE A 243 -40.78 -29.06 31.12
N ALA A 244 -41.91 -29.16 30.41
CA ALA A 244 -41.93 -29.16 28.95
C ALA A 244 -41.35 -27.86 28.36
N SER A 245 -41.65 -26.71 28.97
CA SER A 245 -41.07 -25.41 28.58
C SER A 245 -39.55 -25.36 28.82
N PHE A 246 -39.09 -25.84 29.99
CA PHE A 246 -37.66 -25.96 30.28
C PHE A 246 -36.95 -26.90 29.32
N ASP A 247 -37.55 -28.03 28.96
CA ASP A 247 -36.98 -28.96 27.98
C ASP A 247 -36.91 -28.33 26.58
N GLN A 248 -37.89 -27.52 26.19
CA GLN A 248 -37.81 -26.74 24.94
C GLN A 248 -36.68 -25.70 25.00
N MET A 249 -36.52 -24.96 26.10
CA MET A 249 -35.40 -24.03 26.28
C MET A 249 -34.06 -24.76 26.26
N LYS A 250 -33.95 -25.90 26.95
CA LYS A 250 -32.76 -26.75 26.99
C LYS A 250 -32.38 -27.29 25.62
N LYS A 251 -33.33 -27.50 24.72
CA LYS A 251 -33.08 -27.85 23.31
C LYS A 251 -32.65 -26.66 22.45
N LYS A 252 -33.12 -25.45 22.75
CA LYS A 252 -32.76 -24.22 22.00
C LYS A 252 -31.36 -23.70 22.34
N PHE A 253 -30.97 -23.73 23.60
CA PHE A 253 -29.67 -23.22 24.05
C PHE A 253 -28.46 -23.81 23.30
N PRO A 254 -28.36 -25.14 23.06
CA PRO A 254 -27.28 -25.72 22.28
C PRO A 254 -27.23 -25.23 20.84
N LEU A 255 -28.39 -24.98 20.22
CA LEU A 255 -28.47 -24.46 18.85
C LEU A 255 -27.97 -23.01 18.78
N GLU A 256 -28.41 -22.16 19.71
CA GLU A 256 -27.92 -20.77 19.79
C GLU A 256 -26.41 -20.72 20.08
N LEU A 257 -25.90 -21.62 20.93
CA LEU A 257 -24.48 -21.72 21.23
C LEU A 257 -23.68 -22.14 19.99
N GLU A 258 -24.18 -23.12 19.23
CA GLU A 258 -23.57 -23.56 17.96
C GLU A 258 -23.55 -22.43 16.92
N GLU A 259 -24.66 -21.69 16.76
CA GLU A 259 -24.72 -20.52 15.87
C GLU A 259 -23.69 -19.46 16.26
N LYS A 260 -23.55 -19.16 17.56
CA LYS A 260 -22.55 -18.21 18.07
C LYS A 260 -21.13 -18.71 17.87
N GLN A 261 -20.88 -20.01 18.04
CA GLN A 261 -19.57 -20.61 17.78
C GLN A 261 -19.20 -20.50 16.30
N GLN A 262 -20.14 -20.76 15.39
CA GLN A 262 -19.93 -20.58 13.96
C GLN A 262 -19.68 -19.12 13.58
N GLU A 263 -20.39 -18.17 14.20
CA GLU A 263 -20.15 -16.74 14.03
C GLU A 263 -18.73 -16.34 14.45
N ILE A 264 -18.26 -16.84 15.61
CA ILE A 264 -16.89 -16.61 16.09
C ILE A 264 -15.85 -17.15 15.09
N VAL A 265 -16.03 -18.39 14.61
CA VAL A 265 -15.11 -18.99 13.61
C VAL A 265 -15.07 -18.16 12.33
N ARG A 266 -16.23 -17.67 11.87
CA ARG A 266 -16.30 -16.80 10.69
C ARG A 266 -15.60 -15.46 10.91
N LEU A 267 -15.74 -14.86 12.08
CA LEU A 267 -15.07 -13.61 12.44
C LEU A 267 -13.55 -13.80 12.55
N GLN A 268 -13.09 -14.89 13.15
CA GLN A 268 -11.67 -15.24 13.21
C GLN A 268 -11.08 -15.42 11.81
N THR A 269 -11.79 -16.09 10.90
CA THR A 269 -11.36 -16.25 9.51
C THR A 269 -11.22 -14.90 8.81
N LYS A 270 -12.19 -13.98 9.01
CA LYS A 270 -12.12 -12.61 8.46
C LYS A 270 -10.96 -11.81 9.05
N LEU A 271 -10.70 -11.96 10.35
CA LEU A 271 -9.60 -11.29 11.04
C LEU A 271 -8.27 -11.73 10.45
N SER A 272 -8.04 -13.05 10.34
CA SER A 272 -6.80 -13.57 9.74
C SER A 272 -6.62 -13.15 8.29
N ALA A 273 -7.70 -13.08 7.49
CA ALA A 273 -7.62 -12.54 6.14
C ALA A 273 -7.20 -11.06 6.12
N ALA A 274 -7.78 -10.24 7.01
CA ALA A 274 -7.41 -8.84 7.13
C ALA A 274 -5.95 -8.66 7.60
N GLU A 275 -5.46 -9.49 8.52
CA GLU A 275 -4.06 -9.50 8.95
C GLU A 275 -3.12 -9.81 7.77
N THR A 276 -3.45 -10.81 6.94
CA THR A 276 -2.64 -11.12 5.75
C THR A 276 -2.64 -9.98 4.71
N GLU A 277 -3.75 -9.25 4.59
CA GLU A 277 -3.84 -8.09 3.70
C GLU A 277 -3.00 -6.92 4.22
N ILE A 278 -3.03 -6.67 5.53
CA ILE A 278 -2.18 -5.67 6.20
C ILE A 278 -0.70 -6.01 6.00
N ASP A 279 -0.30 -7.26 6.21
CA ASP A 279 1.09 -7.70 5.98
C ASP A 279 1.53 -7.49 4.53
N SER A 280 0.65 -7.76 3.56
CA SER A 280 0.89 -7.50 2.13
C SER A 280 1.08 -6.00 1.86
N PHE A 281 0.21 -5.15 2.44
CA PHE A 281 0.34 -3.70 2.33
C PHE A 281 1.62 -3.18 2.96
N ASP A 282 2.03 -3.70 4.12
CA ASP A 282 3.30 -3.33 4.76
C ASP A 282 4.51 -3.77 3.95
N GLN A 283 4.45 -4.93 3.30
CA GLN A 283 5.50 -5.35 2.36
C GLN A 283 5.56 -4.42 1.13
N MET A 284 4.42 -4.02 0.57
CA MET A 284 4.39 -3.03 -0.51
C MET A 284 4.94 -1.68 -0.05
N LYS A 285 4.53 -1.20 1.13
CA LYS A 285 5.00 0.05 1.73
C LYS A 285 6.51 0.06 1.98
N LYS A 286 7.13 -1.10 2.27
CA LYS A 286 8.59 -1.24 2.37
C LYS A 286 9.30 -1.23 1.01
N LYS A 287 8.65 -1.70 -0.06
CA LYS A 287 9.22 -1.72 -1.43
C LYS A 287 9.19 -0.35 -2.11
N PHE A 288 8.11 0.42 -1.93
CA PHE A 288 7.96 1.73 -2.57
C PHE A 288 9.13 2.70 -2.33
N PRO A 289 9.67 2.87 -1.10
CA PRO A 289 10.83 3.72 -0.85
C PRO A 289 12.09 3.26 -1.59
N LEU A 290 12.30 1.94 -1.74
CA LEU A 290 13.44 1.39 -2.47
C LEU A 290 13.33 1.69 -3.97
N GLU A 291 12.15 1.47 -4.56
CA GLU A 291 11.90 1.81 -5.98
C GLU A 291 12.05 3.32 -6.22
N LEU A 292 11.59 4.16 -5.28
CA LEU A 292 11.73 5.60 -5.36
C LEU A 292 13.21 6.04 -5.31
N GLU A 293 13.99 5.44 -4.40
CA GLU A 293 15.44 5.69 -4.28
C GLU A 293 16.18 5.27 -5.56
N GLU A 294 15.86 4.10 -6.13
CA GLU A 294 16.43 3.66 -7.41
C GLU A 294 16.11 4.64 -8.55
N LYS A 295 14.87 5.12 -8.63
CA LYS A 295 14.46 6.13 -9.63
C LYS A 295 15.15 7.47 -9.41
N GLN A 296 15.34 7.88 -8.16
CA GLN A 296 16.07 9.10 -7.83
C GLN A 296 17.54 9.01 -8.26
N GLN A 297 18.19 7.86 -8.03
CA GLN A 297 19.55 7.61 -8.50
C GLN A 297 19.66 7.58 -10.03
N GLU A 298 18.66 7.03 -10.72
CA GLU A 298 18.57 7.06 -12.18
C GLU A 298 18.48 8.51 -12.72
N ILE A 299 17.66 9.35 -12.09
CA ILE A 299 17.55 10.78 -12.44
C ILE A 299 18.90 11.50 -12.26
N VAL A 300 19.60 11.28 -11.14
CA VAL A 300 20.92 11.90 -10.89
C VAL A 300 21.94 11.48 -11.95
N ARG A 301 21.94 10.20 -12.34
CA ARG A 301 22.81 9.70 -13.42
C ARG A 301 22.50 10.36 -14.77
N LEU A 302 21.22 10.51 -15.10
CA LEU A 302 20.80 11.18 -16.34
C LEU A 302 21.17 12.66 -16.36
N GLN A 303 20.99 13.37 -15.25
CA GLN A 303 21.43 14.77 -15.10
C GLN A 303 22.94 14.91 -15.31
N THR A 304 23.73 14.01 -14.72
CA THR A 304 25.19 14.01 -14.90
C THR A 304 25.59 13.81 -16.37
N LYS A 305 24.92 12.88 -17.07
CA LYS A 305 25.15 12.65 -18.51
C LYS A 305 24.76 13.86 -19.35
N LEU A 306 23.66 14.54 -19.02
CA LEU A 306 23.21 15.74 -19.71
C LEU A 306 24.23 16.87 -19.55
N SER A 307 24.71 17.13 -18.33
CA SER A 307 25.73 18.15 -18.09
C SER A 307 27.05 17.85 -18.82
N ALA A 308 27.45 16.58 -18.94
CA ALA A 308 28.62 16.20 -19.71
C ALA A 308 28.43 16.48 -21.21
N ALA A 309 27.25 16.17 -21.76
CA ALA A 309 26.92 16.46 -23.15
C ALA A 309 26.89 17.97 -23.44
N ASP A 310 26.34 18.77 -22.53
CA ASP A 310 26.35 20.24 -22.66
C ASP A 310 27.77 20.80 -22.68
N ALA A 311 28.68 20.27 -21.85
CA ALA A 311 30.08 20.66 -21.84
C ALA A 311 30.81 20.28 -23.16
N GLU A 312 30.50 19.12 -23.73
CA GLU A 312 31.04 18.68 -25.02
C GLU A 312 30.54 19.57 -26.17
N ILE A 313 29.24 19.91 -26.18
CA ILE A 313 28.65 20.86 -27.14
C ILE A 313 29.34 22.22 -27.04
N ALA A 314 29.53 22.75 -25.83
CA ALA A 314 30.22 24.03 -25.63
C ALA A 314 31.66 24.00 -26.18
N SER A 315 32.38 22.88 -26.00
CA SER A 315 33.72 22.69 -26.55
C SER A 315 33.71 22.67 -28.09
N PHE A 316 32.75 21.95 -28.69
CA PHE A 316 32.59 21.95 -30.15
C PHE A 316 32.24 23.33 -30.70
N ASP A 317 31.40 24.10 -30.02
CA ASP A 317 31.08 25.47 -30.42
C ASP A 317 32.31 26.40 -30.34
N GLU A 318 33.18 26.22 -29.35
CA GLU A 318 34.44 26.96 -29.28
C GLU A 318 35.37 26.58 -30.44
N MET A 319 35.49 25.29 -30.76
CA MET A 319 36.26 24.81 -31.91
C MET A 319 35.71 25.35 -33.23
N LYS A 320 34.39 25.35 -33.39
CA LYS A 320 33.68 25.91 -34.56
C LYS A 320 33.89 27.41 -34.71
N LYS A 321 34.12 28.15 -33.62
CA LYS A 321 34.51 29.57 -33.67
C LYS A 321 35.98 29.79 -34.05
N LYS A 322 36.88 28.90 -33.63
CA LYS A 322 38.32 28.98 -33.93
C LYS A 322 38.65 28.59 -35.37
N PHE A 323 37.99 27.56 -35.91
CA PHE A 323 38.30 27.02 -37.23
C PHE A 323 38.20 28.04 -38.39
N PRO A 324 37.19 28.92 -38.45
CA PRO A 324 37.12 29.97 -39.46
C PRO A 324 38.26 31.00 -39.37
N LEU A 325 38.72 31.30 -38.15
CA LEU A 325 39.84 32.22 -37.93
C LEU A 325 41.15 31.61 -38.44
N GLU A 326 41.42 30.34 -38.11
CA GLU A 326 42.59 29.63 -38.65
C GLU A 326 42.55 29.52 -40.18
N LEU A 327 41.36 29.29 -40.74
CA LEU A 327 41.17 29.23 -42.20
C LEU A 327 41.46 30.59 -42.85
N GLU A 328 40.97 31.68 -42.26
CA GLU A 328 41.22 33.06 -42.72
C GLU A 328 42.72 33.40 -42.66
N GLU A 329 43.40 33.05 -41.56
CA GLU A 329 44.86 33.23 -41.44
C GLU A 329 45.63 32.48 -42.53
N LYS A 330 45.25 31.22 -42.79
CA LYS A 330 45.85 30.41 -43.85
C LYS A 330 45.56 30.97 -45.24
N GLN A 331 44.36 31.49 -45.48
CA GLN A 331 44.01 32.14 -46.73
C GLN A 331 44.85 33.40 -46.96
N GLN A 332 45.04 34.23 -45.93
CA GLN A 332 45.91 35.41 -45.99
C GLN A 332 47.38 35.03 -46.24
N GLU A 333 47.87 33.96 -45.62
CA GLU A 333 49.20 33.41 -45.87
C GLU A 333 49.37 32.99 -47.34
N ILE A 334 48.39 32.29 -47.91
CA ILE A 334 48.38 31.91 -49.33
C ILE A 334 48.45 33.14 -50.24
N VAL A 335 47.62 34.17 -49.98
CA VAL A 335 47.62 35.41 -50.78
C VAL A 335 48.99 36.12 -50.73
N ARG A 336 49.63 36.16 -49.55
CA ARG A 336 50.99 36.71 -49.41
C ARG A 336 52.02 35.92 -50.21
N LEU A 337 51.95 34.59 -50.16
CA LEU A 337 52.86 33.72 -50.93
C LEU A 337 52.65 33.88 -52.44
N GLN A 338 51.40 33.95 -52.90
CA GLN A 338 51.08 34.22 -54.31
C GLN A 338 51.65 35.58 -54.77
N THR A 339 51.51 36.62 -53.95
CA THR A 339 52.09 37.94 -54.25
C THR A 339 53.61 37.88 -54.37
N LYS A 340 54.30 37.18 -53.45
CA LYS A 340 55.75 36.98 -53.52
C LYS A 340 56.17 36.19 -54.76
N LEU A 341 55.41 35.15 -55.12
CA LEU A 341 55.67 34.35 -56.32
C LEU A 341 55.58 35.21 -57.58
N SER A 342 54.51 36.00 -57.74
CA SER A 342 54.35 36.89 -58.90
C SER A 342 55.44 37.96 -58.98
N ALA A 343 55.92 38.46 -57.84
CA ALA A 343 57.06 39.39 -57.81
C ALA A 343 58.35 38.69 -58.31
N ALA A 344 58.62 37.47 -57.84
CA ALA A 344 59.77 36.69 -58.28
C ALA A 344 59.70 36.33 -59.78
N GLU A 345 58.52 35.98 -60.30
CA GLU A 345 58.30 35.74 -61.73
C GLU A 345 58.60 36.99 -62.57
N THR A 346 58.21 38.17 -62.08
CA THR A 346 58.50 39.46 -62.74
C THR A 346 60.01 39.75 -62.75
N GLU A 347 60.70 39.47 -61.63
CA GLU A 347 62.14 39.63 -61.53
C GLU A 347 62.89 38.68 -62.48
N ILE A 348 62.48 37.40 -62.55
CA ILE A 348 63.02 36.43 -63.51
C ILE A 348 62.81 36.91 -64.95
N ALA A 349 61.62 37.39 -65.29
CA ALA A 349 61.34 37.91 -66.64
C ALA A 349 62.25 39.13 -66.98
N SER A 350 62.52 39.99 -66.01
CA SER A 350 63.48 41.11 -66.16
C SER A 350 64.91 40.61 -66.39
N PHE A 351 65.36 39.62 -65.61
CA PHE A 351 66.67 39.00 -65.82
C PHE A 351 66.78 38.34 -67.18
N ASP A 352 65.75 37.65 -67.66
CA ASP A 352 65.72 37.05 -69.00
C ASP A 352 65.81 38.11 -70.11
N GLN A 353 65.16 39.27 -69.93
CA GLN A 353 65.31 40.39 -70.86
C GLN A 353 66.74 40.94 -70.86
N MET A 354 67.36 41.12 -69.69
CA MET A 354 68.76 41.54 -69.59
C MET A 354 69.69 40.52 -70.25
N LYS A 355 69.49 39.23 -69.97
CA LYS A 355 70.26 38.13 -70.55
C LYS A 355 70.16 38.08 -72.08
N LYS A 356 69.02 38.51 -72.68
CA LYS A 356 68.88 38.65 -74.13
C LYS A 356 69.59 39.88 -74.71
N LYS A 357 69.72 40.97 -73.92
CA LYS A 357 70.41 42.21 -74.36
C LYS A 357 71.93 42.09 -74.30
N PHE A 358 72.48 41.44 -73.28
CA PHE A 358 73.94 41.31 -73.09
C PHE A 358 74.68 40.74 -74.32
N PRO A 359 74.22 39.66 -74.98
CA PRO A 359 74.87 39.14 -76.19
C PRO A 359 74.87 40.13 -77.35
N LEU A 360 73.82 40.95 -77.49
CA LEU A 360 73.75 41.97 -78.54
C LEU A 360 74.76 43.09 -78.28
N GLU A 361 74.83 43.56 -77.03
CA GLU A 361 75.82 44.58 -76.63
C GLU A 361 77.26 44.05 -76.76
N LEU A 362 77.48 42.78 -76.43
CA LEU A 362 78.78 42.11 -76.61
C LEU A 362 79.15 42.01 -78.09
N GLU A 363 78.20 41.64 -78.95
CA GLU A 363 78.40 41.58 -80.40
C GLU A 363 78.71 42.97 -80.98
N GLU A 364 77.99 44.01 -80.58
CA GLU A 364 78.28 45.40 -80.97
C GLU A 364 79.69 45.83 -80.57
N LYS A 365 80.10 45.52 -79.33
CA LYS A 365 81.47 45.80 -78.85
C LYS A 365 82.52 45.00 -79.61
N GLN A 366 82.24 43.74 -79.94
CA GLN A 366 83.14 42.92 -80.73
C GLN A 366 83.32 43.48 -82.15
N GLN A 367 82.24 43.94 -82.79
CA GLN A 367 82.31 44.61 -84.09
C GLN A 367 83.07 45.93 -84.03
N GLU A 368 82.90 46.71 -82.95
CA GLU A 368 83.68 47.93 -82.70
C GLU A 368 85.19 47.62 -82.59
N ILE A 369 85.57 46.57 -81.86
CA ILE A 369 86.96 46.09 -81.76
C ILE A 369 87.51 45.71 -83.13
N VAL A 370 86.79 44.92 -83.93
CA VAL A 370 87.24 44.52 -85.28
C VAL A 370 87.45 45.75 -86.17
N ARG A 371 86.55 46.75 -86.09
CA ARG A 371 86.69 48.00 -86.83
C ARG A 371 87.92 48.80 -86.40
N LEU A 372 88.19 48.88 -85.10
CA LEU A 372 89.38 49.55 -84.55
C LEU A 372 90.67 48.82 -84.95
N GLN A 373 90.69 47.49 -84.91
CA GLN A 373 91.82 46.68 -85.38
C GLN A 373 92.10 46.93 -86.88
N THR A 374 91.06 46.99 -87.70
CA THR A 374 91.20 47.30 -89.13
C THR A 374 91.81 48.69 -89.35
N LYS A 375 91.35 49.70 -88.59
CA LYS A 375 91.93 51.06 -88.64
C LYS A 375 93.38 51.09 -88.19
N LEU A 376 93.71 50.33 -87.14
CA LEU A 376 95.08 50.23 -86.63
C LEU A 376 96.01 49.62 -87.67
N SER A 377 95.63 48.50 -88.30
CA SER A 377 96.43 47.88 -89.37
C SER A 377 96.60 48.79 -90.60
N ALA A 378 95.57 49.58 -90.95
CA ALA A 378 95.70 50.57 -92.01
C ALA A 378 96.72 51.68 -91.64
N ALA A 379 96.68 52.18 -90.40
CA ALA A 379 97.65 53.15 -89.90
C ALA A 379 99.07 52.58 -89.84
N GLU A 380 99.24 51.32 -89.43
CA GLU A 380 100.54 50.61 -89.46
C GLU A 380 101.09 50.53 -90.89
N THR A 381 100.24 50.20 -91.87
CA THR A 381 100.63 50.17 -93.29
C THR A 381 101.04 51.54 -93.81
N GLU A 382 100.35 52.60 -93.37
CA GLU A 382 100.69 53.99 -93.71
C GLU A 382 102.03 54.40 -93.09
N ILE A 383 102.29 54.03 -91.83
CA ILE A 383 103.58 54.23 -91.15
C ILE A 383 104.70 53.51 -91.90
N ASP A 384 104.52 52.24 -92.28
CA ASP A 384 105.50 51.48 -93.05
C ASP A 384 105.81 52.15 -94.40
N SER A 385 104.79 52.69 -95.08
CA SER A 385 104.95 53.46 -96.31
C SER A 385 105.76 54.75 -96.08
N PHE A 386 105.45 55.49 -95.02
CA PHE A 386 106.23 56.67 -94.62
C PHE A 386 107.68 56.32 -94.30
N ASP A 387 107.93 55.22 -93.60
CA ASP A 387 109.28 54.76 -93.28
C ASP A 387 110.06 54.34 -94.54
N GLN A 388 109.40 53.72 -95.52
CA GLN A 388 110.01 53.45 -96.82
C GLN A 388 110.35 54.75 -97.57
N MET A 389 109.45 55.73 -97.57
CA MET A 389 109.72 57.07 -98.13
C MET A 389 110.91 57.73 -97.43
N LYS A 390 110.93 57.71 -96.10
CA LYS A 390 112.01 58.25 -95.27
C LYS A 390 113.35 57.58 -95.54
N LYS A 391 113.39 56.30 -95.93
CA LYS A 391 114.62 55.60 -96.38
C LYS A 391 115.05 55.99 -97.79
N LYS A 392 114.11 56.31 -98.69
CA LYS A 392 114.41 56.75 -100.06
C LYS A 392 114.95 58.18 -100.11
N PHE A 393 114.40 59.09 -99.31
CA PHE A 393 114.82 60.51 -99.30
C PHE A 393 116.34 60.72 -99.12
N PRO A 394 117.04 60.07 -98.19
CA PRO A 394 118.49 60.18 -98.06
C PRO A 394 119.26 59.67 -99.28
N LEU A 395 118.77 58.62 -99.95
CA LEU A 395 119.39 58.11 -101.17
C LEU A 395 119.23 59.12 -102.32
N GLU A 396 118.04 59.68 -102.49
CA GLU A 396 117.78 60.71 -103.50
C GLU A 396 118.55 62.01 -103.20
N LEU A 397 118.69 62.37 -101.91
CA LEU A 397 119.52 63.49 -101.47
C LEU A 397 121.00 63.23 -101.77
N GLU A 398 121.50 62.02 -101.52
CA GLU A 398 122.88 61.62 -101.82
C GLU A 398 123.14 61.64 -103.34
N GLU A 399 122.22 61.14 -104.16
CA GLU A 399 122.30 61.24 -105.63
C GLU A 399 122.37 62.70 -106.09
N LYS A 400 121.52 63.57 -105.55
CA LYS A 400 121.56 65.01 -105.84
C LYS A 400 122.84 65.67 -105.35
N GLN A 401 123.36 65.26 -104.20
CA GLN A 401 124.63 65.76 -103.68
C GLN A 401 125.81 65.35 -104.59
N GLN A 402 125.83 64.11 -105.08
CA GLN A 402 126.81 63.65 -106.06
C GLN A 402 126.69 64.40 -107.40
N GLU A 403 125.47 64.68 -107.84
CA GLU A 403 125.22 65.51 -109.03
C GLU A 403 125.77 66.94 -108.85
N ILE A 404 125.58 67.56 -107.68
CA ILE A 404 126.18 68.86 -107.33
C ILE A 404 127.71 68.79 -107.37
N VAL A 405 128.33 67.79 -106.75
CA VAL A 405 129.80 67.61 -106.76
C VAL A 405 130.33 67.47 -108.19
N ARG A 406 129.62 66.72 -109.04
CA ARG A 406 129.97 66.56 -110.46
C ARG A 406 129.87 67.88 -111.22
N LEU A 407 128.82 68.67 -110.98
CA LEU A 407 128.66 69.99 -111.58
C LEU A 407 129.74 70.97 -111.09
N GLN A 408 130.08 70.95 -109.81
CA GLN A 408 131.20 71.74 -109.25
C GLN A 408 132.52 71.37 -109.91
N THR A 409 132.80 70.07 -110.10
CA THR A 409 134.02 69.62 -110.79
C THR A 409 134.09 70.14 -112.22
N LYS A 410 132.95 70.12 -112.95
CA LYS A 410 132.87 70.70 -114.30
C LYS A 410 133.05 72.23 -114.29
N LEU A 411 132.48 72.91 -113.30
CA LEU A 411 132.63 74.35 -113.14
C LEU A 411 134.11 74.71 -112.92
N SER A 412 134.80 74.03 -111.99
CA SER A 412 136.23 74.26 -111.76
C SER A 412 137.10 73.94 -112.97
N ALA A 413 136.74 72.92 -113.77
CA ALA A 413 137.43 72.65 -115.03
C ALA A 413 137.25 73.80 -116.04
N ALA A 414 136.04 74.35 -116.16
CA ALA A 414 135.77 75.50 -117.00
C ALA A 414 136.49 76.77 -116.50
N GLU A 415 136.57 76.98 -115.17
CA GLU A 415 137.36 78.05 -114.57
C GLU A 415 138.84 77.92 -114.92
N THR A 416 139.44 76.72 -114.82
CA THR A 416 140.83 76.52 -115.23
C THR A 416 141.05 76.71 -116.74
N GLU A 417 140.03 76.43 -117.56
CA GLU A 417 140.08 76.70 -118.99
C GLU A 417 140.05 78.21 -119.26
N ILE A 418 139.20 78.97 -118.55
CA ILE A 418 139.16 80.44 -118.59
C ILE A 418 140.51 81.03 -118.15
N ASP A 419 141.07 80.58 -117.02
CA ASP A 419 142.40 81.03 -116.56
C ASP A 419 143.49 80.79 -117.62
N SER A 420 143.41 79.67 -118.35
CA SER A 420 144.33 79.37 -119.44
C SER A 420 144.14 80.29 -120.66
N PHE A 421 142.91 80.72 -120.94
CA PHE A 421 142.62 81.73 -121.95
C PHE A 421 143.12 83.11 -121.54
N ASP A 422 142.96 83.51 -120.26
CA ASP A 422 143.46 84.78 -119.74
C ASP A 422 144.99 84.85 -119.83
N GLN A 423 145.69 83.76 -119.48
CA GLN A 423 147.15 83.66 -119.65
C GLN A 423 147.58 83.75 -121.13
N LEU A 424 146.79 83.19 -122.05
CA LEU A 424 147.03 83.30 -123.49
C LEU A 424 146.83 84.74 -123.97
N GLU A 425 145.79 85.43 -123.49
CA GLU A 425 145.51 86.83 -123.80
C GLU A 425 146.63 87.74 -123.29
N GLU A 426 147.09 87.57 -122.05
CA GLU A 426 148.25 88.28 -121.50
C GLU A 426 149.52 88.03 -122.33
N GLY A 427 149.73 86.78 -122.77
CA GLY A 427 150.83 86.40 -123.67
C GLY A 427 150.78 87.16 -125.01
N MET A 428 149.59 87.22 -125.64
CA MET A 428 149.39 87.95 -126.89
C MET A 428 149.55 89.47 -126.71
N LEU A 429 149.09 90.04 -125.60
CA LEU A 429 149.27 91.45 -125.26
C LEU A 429 150.76 91.81 -125.10
N ALA A 430 151.53 90.97 -124.40
CA ALA A 430 152.98 91.16 -124.25
C ALA A 430 153.71 91.12 -125.60
N GLU A 431 153.31 90.23 -126.51
CA GLU A 431 153.87 90.14 -127.86
C GLU A 431 153.49 91.35 -128.72
N ASN A 432 152.27 91.87 -128.59
CA ASN A 432 151.82 93.09 -129.25
C ASN A 432 152.63 94.32 -128.77
N PHE A 433 152.85 94.47 -127.46
CA PHE A 433 153.71 95.53 -126.92
C PHE A 433 155.15 95.45 -127.44
N LYS A 434 155.69 94.22 -127.58
CA LYS A 434 157.02 94.00 -128.15
C LYS A 434 157.09 94.44 -129.61
N LEU A 435 156.10 94.08 -130.42
CA LEU A 435 155.97 94.50 -131.82
C LEU A 435 155.83 96.02 -131.96
N GLN A 436 155.01 96.67 -131.14
CA GLN A 436 154.85 98.12 -131.14
C GLN A 436 156.17 98.84 -130.82
N ARG A 437 156.94 98.32 -129.87
CA ARG A 437 158.26 98.87 -129.51
C ARG A 437 159.27 98.77 -130.66
N GLU A 438 159.29 97.67 -131.39
CA GLU A 438 160.13 97.50 -132.58
C GLU A 438 159.69 98.40 -133.74
N LEU A 439 158.37 98.53 -133.97
CA LEU A 439 157.82 99.45 -134.96
C LEU A 439 158.23 100.91 -134.68
N LEU A 440 158.20 101.30 -133.40
CA LEU A 440 158.60 102.63 -132.96
C LEU A 440 160.10 102.88 -133.22
N LYS A 441 160.97 101.91 -132.93
CA LYS A 441 162.41 101.99 -133.25
C LYS A 441 162.65 102.18 -134.76
N ILE A 442 161.88 101.50 -135.61
CA ILE A 442 161.99 101.65 -137.06
C ILE A 442 161.55 103.05 -137.51
N LYS A 443 160.43 103.57 -136.97
CA LYS A 443 159.94 104.93 -137.28
C LYS A 443 160.96 106.01 -136.91
N VAL A 444 161.58 105.91 -135.74
CA VAL A 444 162.62 106.87 -135.28
C VAL A 444 163.83 106.84 -136.22
N ARG A 445 164.29 105.66 -136.64
CA ARG A 445 165.39 105.54 -137.62
C ARG A 445 165.05 106.18 -138.96
N PHE A 446 163.83 105.97 -139.47
CA PHE A 446 163.41 106.57 -140.73
C PHE A 446 163.29 108.10 -140.64
N GLY A 447 162.80 108.62 -139.51
CA GLY A 447 162.73 110.06 -139.23
C GLY A 447 164.11 110.71 -139.22
N LEU A 448 165.09 110.09 -138.55
CA LEU A 448 166.47 110.56 -138.50
C LEU A 448 167.13 110.61 -139.89
N ILE A 449 166.94 109.56 -140.70
CA ILE A 449 167.45 109.52 -142.10
C ILE A 449 166.83 110.64 -142.95
N THR A 450 165.54 110.93 -142.74
CA THR A 450 164.83 111.98 -143.49
C THR A 450 165.34 113.37 -143.13
N ILE A 451 165.58 113.63 -141.84
CA ILE A 451 166.17 114.88 -141.35
C ILE A 451 167.60 115.04 -141.88
N GLU A 452 168.39 113.97 -141.87
CA GLU A 452 169.78 113.98 -142.35
C GLU A 452 169.87 114.27 -143.86
N ASN A 453 168.91 113.78 -144.64
CA ASN A 453 168.77 114.09 -146.07
C ASN A 453 168.27 115.51 -146.33
N ALA A 454 167.35 116.03 -145.50
CA ALA A 454 166.85 117.40 -145.59
C ALA A 454 167.95 118.44 -145.26
N PHE A 455 168.78 118.17 -144.25
CA PHE A 455 169.92 119.03 -143.91
C PHE A 455 170.98 119.07 -145.01
N LYS A 456 171.25 117.95 -145.68
CA LYS A 456 172.16 117.91 -146.85
C LYS A 456 171.64 118.72 -148.04
N ALA A 457 170.32 118.82 -148.23
CA ALA A 457 169.73 119.57 -149.33
C ALA A 457 169.73 121.10 -149.11
N LEU A 458 169.81 121.58 -147.85
CA LEU A 458 169.64 122.99 -147.50
C LEU A 458 170.92 123.82 -147.43
N GLY A 459 172.12 123.22 -147.54
CA GLY A 459 173.37 123.99 -147.64
C GLY A 459 173.70 124.89 -146.44
N CYS A 460 173.12 124.63 -145.26
CA CYS A 460 173.41 125.35 -144.02
C CYS A 460 174.49 124.61 -143.22
N CYS A 461 175.69 125.20 -143.13
CA CYS A 461 176.80 124.71 -142.31
C CYS A 461 176.71 125.22 -140.87
N ASP A 462 175.75 124.71 -140.08
CA ASP A 462 175.80 124.82 -138.62
C ASP A 462 175.68 123.43 -137.98
N LYS A 463 176.85 122.86 -137.64
CA LYS A 463 177.03 121.47 -137.21
C LYS A 463 176.51 121.21 -135.79
N GLU A 464 176.35 122.26 -134.98
CA GLU A 464 175.85 122.17 -133.60
C GLU A 464 174.36 121.81 -133.53
N ILE A 465 173.53 122.33 -134.44
CA ILE A 465 172.08 122.07 -134.45
C ILE A 465 171.77 120.61 -134.79
N LEU A 466 172.58 119.96 -135.64
CA LEU A 466 172.35 118.57 -136.05
C LEU A 466 172.64 117.57 -134.91
N GLU A 467 173.62 117.85 -134.06
CA GLU A 467 173.93 117.00 -132.89
C GLU A 467 172.91 117.17 -131.77
N GLU A 468 172.35 118.38 -131.58
CA GLU A 468 171.27 118.62 -130.62
C GLU A 468 169.99 117.85 -130.99
N ILE A 469 169.65 117.78 -132.28
CA ILE A 469 168.49 117.01 -132.77
C ILE A 469 168.71 115.49 -132.62
N LYS A 470 169.95 114.98 -132.83
CA LYS A 470 170.28 113.57 -132.61
C LYS A 470 170.20 113.18 -131.12
N ALA A 471 170.60 114.07 -130.22
CA ALA A 471 170.49 113.86 -128.78
C ALA A 471 169.03 113.84 -128.31
N ALA A 472 168.19 114.74 -128.83
CA ALA A 472 166.77 114.81 -128.47
C ALA A 472 165.96 113.61 -129.01
N ALA A 473 166.34 113.02 -130.16
CA ALA A 473 165.65 111.87 -130.74
C ALA A 473 166.00 110.51 -130.10
N CYS A 474 166.99 110.47 -129.19
CA CYS A 474 167.39 109.24 -128.45
C CYS A 474 166.81 109.14 -127.03
N GLN A 475 166.03 110.13 -126.58
CA GLN A 475 165.15 110.04 -125.40
C GLN A 475 163.73 109.66 -125.83
#